data_AF-A0A317H096-F1
#
_entry.id   AF-A0A317H096-F1
#
_cell.length_a   1.000
_cell.length_b   1.000
_cell.length_c   1.000
_cell.angle_alpha   90.00
_cell.angle_beta   90.00
_cell.angle_gamma   90.00
#
_symmetry.space_group_name_H-M   'P 1'
#
loop_
_entity.id
_entity.type
_entity.pdbx_description
1 polymer ?
#
loop_
_entity_poly.entity_id
_entity_poly.type
_entity_poly.pdbx_seq_one_letter_code
_entity_poly.pdbx_strand_id
1 'polypeptide(L)' 'MKPVDQYLEDPFDFFLSSPLIDTASGKLYFASSDGFVYALNATNGRLIWKFKTNGIIHAN' A
#
# COMPACT_ATOMS: atom_id res chain seq x y z
N MET A 1 19.34 20.15 -22.69
CA MET A 1 17.96 20.59 -22.41
C MET A 1 17.05 19.39 -22.58
N LYS A 2 16.31 18.98 -21.54
CA LYS A 2 15.34 17.88 -21.62
C LYS A 2 13.93 18.44 -21.93
N PRO A 3 13.03 17.69 -22.59
CA PRO A 3 11.70 18.16 -22.97
C PRO A 3 10.83 18.43 -21.74
N VAL A 4 9.98 19.47 -21.82
CA VAL A 4 9.20 20.02 -20.69
C VAL A 4 7.95 19.20 -20.33
N ASP A 5 7.69 18.09 -21.03
CA ASP A 5 6.44 17.31 -20.92
C ASP A 5 6.62 15.95 -20.22
N GLN A 6 7.80 15.65 -19.69
CA GLN A 6 8.00 14.51 -18.79
C GLN A 6 7.97 15.00 -17.34
N TYR A 7 6.77 15.33 -16.86
CA TYR A 7 6.49 15.13 -15.44
C TYR A 7 6.47 13.62 -15.22
N LEU A 8 7.66 13.03 -14.96
CA LEU A 8 7.70 11.82 -14.15
C LEU A 8 7.24 12.29 -12.77
N GLU A 9 5.97 12.07 -12.45
CA GLU A 9 5.63 11.94 -11.03
C GLU A 9 6.55 10.85 -10.49
N ASP A 10 7.29 11.24 -9.47
CA ASP A 10 8.44 10.57 -8.89
C ASP A 10 8.55 9.07 -9.24
N PRO A 11 9.61 8.59 -9.93
CA PRO A 11 9.77 7.17 -10.21
C PRO A 11 9.78 6.28 -8.96
N PHE A 12 9.94 6.87 -7.77
CA PHE A 12 9.84 6.19 -6.47
C PHE A 12 8.41 6.03 -5.93
N ASP A 13 7.38 6.62 -6.55
CA ASP A 13 5.98 6.51 -6.09
C ASP A 13 5.35 5.12 -6.34
N PHE A 14 6.07 4.23 -7.04
CA PHE A 14 5.61 2.88 -7.35
C PHE A 14 5.96 1.80 -6.31
N PHE A 15 6.78 2.09 -5.29
CA PHE A 15 7.41 1.04 -4.45
C PHE A 15 7.37 1.24 -2.92
N LEU A 16 6.46 2.05 -2.36
CA LEU A 16 6.44 2.39 -0.92
C LEU A 16 5.31 1.73 -0.12
N SER A 17 5.01 0.45 -0.37
CA SER A 17 4.18 -0.32 0.56
C SER A 17 5.01 -1.43 1.21
N SER A 18 5.42 -1.20 2.46
CA SER A 18 5.98 -2.22 3.32
C SER A 18 4.83 -3.03 3.94
N PRO A 19 4.60 -4.30 3.56
CA PRO A 19 3.59 -5.13 4.22
C PRO A 19 4.02 -5.44 5.66
N LEU A 20 3.10 -5.27 6.62
CA LEU A 20 3.31 -5.59 8.03
C LEU A 20 2.59 -6.89 8.38
N ILE A 21 3.31 -7.86 8.94
CA ILE A 21 2.72 -9.06 9.52
C ILE A 21 2.73 -8.96 11.05
N ASP A 22 1.53 -9.04 11.65
CA ASP A 22 1.37 -9.21 13.09
C ASP A 22 1.23 -10.71 13.39
N THR A 23 2.31 -11.30 13.90
CA THR A 23 2.39 -12.71 14.25
C THR A 23 1.67 -13.06 15.55
N ALA A 24 1.34 -12.06 16.39
CA ALA A 24 0.58 -12.26 17.62
C ALA A 24 -0.93 -12.33 17.33
N SER A 25 -1.44 -11.49 16.43
CA SER A 25 -2.86 -11.50 16.03
C SER A 25 -3.17 -12.31 14.76
N GLY A 26 -2.15 -12.76 14.02
CA GLY A 26 -2.31 -13.55 12.80
C GLY A 26 -2.85 -12.73 11.62
N LYS A 27 -2.45 -11.46 11.51
CA LYS A 27 -2.97 -10.52 10.52
C LYS A 27 -1.86 -9.92 9.67
N LEU A 28 -2.14 -9.77 8.38
CA LEU A 28 -1.28 -9.13 7.39
C LEU A 28 -1.91 -7.80 6.98
N TYR A 29 -1.15 -6.72 7.06
CA TYR A 29 -1.58 -5.38 6.70
C TYR A 29 -0.75 -4.85 5.54
N PHE A 30 -1.41 -4.25 4.56
CA PHE A 30 -0.72 -3.52 3.49
C PHE A 30 -1.60 -2.39 2.97
N ALA A 31 -0.94 -1.31 2.52
CA ALA A 31 -1.57 -0.24 1.78
C ALA A 31 -1.36 -0.46 0.28
N SER A 32 -2.33 -0.04 -0.52
CA SER A 32 -2.27 -0.11 -1.98
C SER A 32 -2.53 1.27 -2.56
N SER A 33 -1.94 1.52 -3.74
CA SER A 33 -2.11 2.76 -4.50
C SER A 33 -3.55 2.98 -4.99
N ASP A 34 -4.43 2.00 -4.80
CA ASP A 34 -5.88 2.13 -4.99
C ASP A 34 -6.56 3.01 -3.92
N GLY A 35 -5.81 3.48 -2.92
CA GLY A 35 -6.34 4.29 -1.82
C GLY A 35 -7.04 3.45 -0.76
N PHE A 36 -6.56 2.22 -0.52
CA PHE A 36 -7.06 1.37 0.54
C PHE A 36 -5.93 0.80 1.40
N VAL A 37 -6.25 0.63 2.68
CA VAL A 37 -5.50 -0.23 3.60
C VAL A 37 -6.26 -1.53 3.77
N TYR A 38 -5.57 -2.64 3.65
CA TYR A 38 -6.11 -3.98 3.75
C TYR A 38 -5.62 -4.67 5.01
N ALA A 39 -6.50 -5.45 5.64
CA ALA A 39 -6.12 -6.44 6.63
C ALA A 39 -6.58 -7.82 6.17
N LEU A 40 -5.62 -8.73 6.00
CA LEU A 40 -5.85 -10.12 5.67
C LEU A 40 -5.53 -11.02 6.85
N ASN A 41 -6.12 -12.20 6.89
CA ASN A 41 -5.64 -13.27 7.73
C ASN A 41 -4.29 -13.77 7.20
N ALA A 42 -3.27 -13.80 8.05
CA ALA A 42 -1.90 -14.12 7.65
C ALA A 42 -1.71 -15.59 7.21
N THR A 43 -2.61 -16.50 7.61
CA THR A 43 -2.50 -17.93 7.31
C THR A 43 -3.16 -18.31 5.99
N ASN A 44 -4.28 -17.67 5.63
CA ASN A 44 -5.08 -18.05 4.47
C ASN A 44 -5.35 -16.91 3.47
N GLY A 45 -4.85 -15.70 3.75
CA GLY A 45 -5.01 -14.53 2.88
C GLY A 45 -6.43 -13.99 2.77
N ARG A 46 -7.39 -14.47 3.57
CA ARG A 46 -8.77 -13.97 3.51
C ARG A 46 -8.86 -12.53 4.01
N LEU A 47 -9.58 -11.71 3.26
CA LEU A 47 -9.87 -10.33 3.64
C LEU A 47 -10.68 -10.29 4.93
N ILE A 48 -10.13 -9.65 5.95
CA ILE A 48 -10.80 -9.36 7.21
C ILE A 48 -11.53 -8.03 7.10
N TRP A 49 -10.83 -6.99 6.63
CA TRP A 49 -11.42 -5.68 6.34
C TRP A 49 -10.55 -4.90 5.35
N LYS A 50 -11.16 -3.89 4.72
CA LYS A 50 -10.44 -2.84 4.00
C LYS A 50 -10.97 -1.47 4.40
N PHE A 51 -10.08 -0.49 4.48
CA PHE A 51 -10.39 0.88 4.84
C PHE A 51 -10.04 1.80 3.68
N LYS A 52 -10.99 2.63 3.25
CA LYS A 52 -10.78 3.61 2.17
C LYS A 52 -10.07 4.83 2.74
N THR A 53 -9.02 5.26 2.06
CA THR A 53 -8.21 6.40 2.44
C THR A 53 -8.57 7.55 1.50
N ASN A 54 -8.68 8.77 2.03
CA ASN A 54 -9.04 9.94 1.21
C ASN A 54 -7.85 10.49 0.38
N GLY A 55 -6.82 9.68 0.14
CA GLY A 55 -5.59 10.01 -0.58
C GLY A 55 -4.67 8.79 -0.68
N ILE A 56 -3.60 8.89 -1.48
CA ILE A 56 -2.56 7.87 -1.60
C ILE A 56 -1.94 7.63 -0.22
N ILE A 57 -1.83 6.36 0.20
CA ILE A 57 -1.14 6.00 1.45
C ILE A 57 0.27 5.50 1.11
N HIS A 58 1.26 6.21 1.66
CA HIS A 58 2.62 5.72 1.81
C HIS A 58 2.75 5.01 3.16
N ALA A 59 3.29 3.79 3.17
CA ALA A 59 3.62 3.06 4.39
C ALA A 59 5.10 2.67 4.35
N ASN A 60 5.91 3.34 5.19
CA ASN A 60 7.36 3.17 5.30
C ASN A 60 7.69 1.96 6.18
#